data_AF-A0A8H7ZTS2-F1
#
_entry.id   AF-A0A8H7ZTS2-F1
#
_cell.length_a   1.000
_cell.length_b   1.000
_cell.length_c   1.000
_cell.angle_alpha   90.00
_cell.angle_beta   90.00
_cell.angle_gamma   90.00
#
_symmetry.space_group_name_H-M   'P 1'
#
loop_
_entity.id
_entity.type
_entity.pdbx_description
1 polymer ?
#
loop_
_entity_poly.entity_id
_entity_poly.type
_entity_poly.pdbx_seq_one_letter_code
_entity_poly.pdbx_strand_id
1 'polypeptide(L)'
;MDSCARNPFRPKKEQVPDRGRRARRQWDQSANPLIVHSHIQHLLSRKNVLALPSSPPVGAPGYSEYRAGSHILALYPGTTCFYKAIVVEPPSRCRGLFPCSTYIVMFEDDGGREVGIEARLVVQRR
;
A
#
# COMPACT_ATOMS: atom_id res chain seq x y z
N MET A 1 -23.30 35.29 -57.74
CA MET A 1 -22.91 34.05 -57.03
C MET A 1 -22.08 34.46 -55.83
N ASP A 2 -22.61 35.34 -54.98
CA ASP A 2 -23.49 35.05 -53.81
C ASP A 2 -22.64 34.77 -52.55
N SER A 3 -22.59 35.72 -51.59
CA SER A 3 -23.40 35.75 -50.35
C SER A 3 -22.80 34.79 -49.29
N CYS A 4 -22.45 35.14 -48.03
CA CYS A 4 -23.19 35.76 -46.92
C CYS A 4 -22.19 36.16 -45.79
N ALA A 5 -22.26 37.37 -45.19
CA ALA A 5 -22.87 37.74 -43.88
C ALA A 5 -22.12 37.25 -42.60
N ARG A 6 -21.48 38.17 -41.83
CA ARG A 6 -21.87 38.77 -40.52
C ARG A 6 -22.17 37.78 -39.38
N ASN A 7 -21.30 37.63 -38.36
CA ASN A 7 -21.15 38.41 -37.11
C ASN A 7 -21.73 37.64 -35.90
N PRO A 8 -21.77 38.23 -34.69
CA PRO A 8 -20.82 38.18 -33.56
C PRO A 8 -21.19 37.14 -32.50
N PHE A 9 -20.28 36.79 -31.59
CA PHE A 9 -20.50 36.70 -30.13
C PHE A 9 -19.27 36.06 -29.49
N ARG A 10 -18.25 36.89 -29.25
CA ARG A 10 -17.31 36.66 -28.15
C ARG A 10 -17.97 37.12 -26.86
N PRO A 11 -17.96 36.30 -25.81
CA PRO A 11 -17.76 36.82 -24.47
C PRO A 11 -16.32 36.52 -24.03
N LYS A 12 -15.59 37.60 -23.74
CA LYS A 12 -14.42 37.58 -22.84
C LYS A 12 -14.92 37.40 -21.41
N LYS A 13 -14.07 36.81 -20.56
CA LYS A 13 -13.86 37.01 -19.09
C LYS A 13 -13.39 35.68 -18.50
N GLU A 14 -12.54 35.56 -17.49
CA GLU A 14 -11.63 36.41 -16.74
C GLU A 14 -10.93 35.40 -15.79
N GLN A 15 -9.64 35.54 -15.52
CA GLN A 15 -8.91 34.62 -14.64
C GLN A 15 -9.34 34.79 -13.17
N VAL A 16 -9.48 33.69 -12.43
CA VAL A 16 -9.12 33.61 -11.00
C VAL A 16 -8.66 32.17 -10.68
N PRO A 17 -7.55 31.95 -9.95
CA PRO A 17 -7.08 30.63 -9.57
C PRO A 17 -7.75 30.18 -8.26
N ASP A 18 -8.28 28.95 -8.20
CA ASP A 18 -8.79 28.42 -6.93
C ASP A 18 -8.39 26.97 -6.68
N ARG A 19 -8.17 26.72 -5.40
CA ARG A 19 -7.33 25.72 -4.78
C ARG A 19 -7.95 24.33 -4.82
N GLY A 20 -7.07 23.35 -4.62
CA GLY A 20 -7.34 21.95 -4.87
C GLY A 20 -8.59 21.38 -4.21
N ARG A 21 -9.26 20.50 -4.97
CA ARG A 21 -10.02 19.36 -4.44
C ARG A 21 -9.83 18.18 -5.38
N ARG A 22 -9.01 17.21 -4.97
CA ARG A 22 -9.01 15.87 -5.59
C ARG A 22 -10.32 15.21 -5.21
N ALA A 23 -11.29 15.22 -6.11
CA ALA A 23 -12.42 14.31 -6.05
C ALA A 23 -11.94 12.91 -6.43
N ARG A 24 -11.60 12.08 -5.44
CA ARG A 24 -11.48 10.63 -5.66
C ARG A 24 -12.88 10.05 -5.64
N ARG A 25 -13.25 9.48 -6.79
CA ARG A 25 -14.55 8.89 -7.06
C ARG A 25 -14.83 7.74 -6.09
N GLN A 26 -16.05 7.82 -5.59
CA GLN A 26 -16.86 6.82 -4.92
C GLN A 26 -16.67 5.42 -5.52
N TRP A 27 -16.23 4.47 -4.69
CA TRP A 27 -16.38 3.05 -4.99
C TRP A 27 -17.83 2.68 -4.71
N ASP A 28 -18.52 2.26 -5.77
CA ASP A 28 -19.92 1.88 -5.72
C ASP A 28 -20.07 0.63 -4.85
N GLN A 29 -20.73 0.80 -3.70
CA GLN A 29 -21.01 -0.27 -2.75
C GLN A 29 -22.28 -0.99 -3.20
N SER A 30 -22.15 -2.02 -4.02
CA SER A 30 -23.16 -3.09 -4.01
C SER A 30 -22.99 -3.90 -2.73
N ALA A 31 -23.64 -3.36 -1.69
CA ALA A 31 -24.19 -4.00 -0.50
C ALA A 31 -23.63 -5.38 -0.09
N ASN A 32 -22.81 -5.37 0.96
CA ASN A 32 -22.88 -6.40 2.00
C ASN A 32 -23.03 -5.68 3.35
N PRO A 33 -24.21 -5.71 3.99
CA PRO A 33 -24.52 -4.86 5.15
C PRO A 33 -23.94 -5.34 6.50
N LEU A 34 -22.93 -6.24 6.52
CA LEU A 34 -22.41 -6.84 7.76
C LEU A 34 -20.94 -6.54 8.09
N ILE A 35 -20.30 -5.59 7.41
CA ILE A 35 -19.00 -5.08 7.87
C ILE A 35 -19.12 -3.58 8.11
N VAL A 36 -19.66 -3.24 9.28
CA VAL A 36 -19.39 -1.94 9.90
C VAL A 36 -17.91 -1.97 10.25
N HIS A 37 -17.04 -1.52 9.34
CA HIS A 37 -15.68 -1.15 9.71
C HIS A 37 -15.82 0.06 10.65
N SER A 38 -15.99 -0.20 11.94
CA SER A 38 -15.97 0.82 12.97
C SER A 38 -14.66 1.59 12.81
N HIS A 39 -14.75 2.87 12.45
CA HIS A 39 -13.60 3.75 12.42
C HIS A 39 -13.23 4.09 13.86
N ILE A 40 -12.50 3.18 14.50
CA ILE A 40 -11.97 3.41 15.84
C ILE A 40 -10.78 4.37 15.69
N GLN A 41 -10.85 5.49 16.40
CA GLN A 41 -9.77 6.46 16.45
C GLN A 41 -8.88 6.14 17.65
N HIS A 42 -7.57 6.05 17.40
CA HIS A 42 -6.58 5.79 18.45
C HIS A 42 -5.61 6.98 18.56
N LEU A 43 -5.40 7.47 19.78
CA LEU A 43 -4.34 8.44 20.06
C LEU A 43 -3.05 7.68 20.35
N LEU A 44 -2.14 7.66 19.37
CA LEU A 44 -0.88 6.95 19.47
C LEU A 44 0.30 7.92 19.47
N SER A 45 1.29 7.63 20.31
CA SER A 45 2.60 8.29 20.21
C SER A 45 3.35 7.81 18.96
N ARG A 46 4.22 8.65 18.38
CA ARG A 46 4.96 8.32 17.15
C ARG A 46 5.80 7.03 17.23
N LYS A 47 6.24 6.65 18.43
CA LYS A 47 6.98 5.39 18.66
C LYS A 47 6.14 4.14 18.41
N ASN A 48 4.81 4.25 18.43
CA ASN A 48 3.87 3.15 18.19
C ASN A 48 3.34 3.12 16.75
N VAL A 49 3.90 3.94 15.84
CA VAL A 49 3.48 4.00 14.45
C VAL A 49 4.67 3.65 13.57
N LEU A 50 4.52 2.59 12.77
CA LEU A 50 5.48 2.18 11.75
C LEU A 50 4.93 2.55 10.38
N ALA A 51 5.70 3.31 9.61
CA ALA A 51 5.33 3.65 8.24
C ALA A 51 5.58 2.44 7.34
N LEU A 52 4.55 2.03 6.59
CA LEU A 52 4.69 1.01 5.56
C LEU A 52 5.35 1.62 4.32
N PRO A 53 6.22 0.87 3.63
CA PRO A 53 6.81 1.33 2.38
C PRO A 53 5.74 1.44 1.29
N SER A 54 5.72 2.56 0.56
CA SER A 54 4.74 2.82 -0.51
C SER A 54 4.94 1.96 -1.76
N SER A 55 6.16 1.47 -2.00
CA SER A 55 6.49 0.63 -3.16
C SER A 55 7.24 -0.62 -2.70
N PRO A 56 7.00 -1.78 -3.36
CA PRO A 56 7.79 -2.96 -3.11
C PRO A 56 9.25 -2.69 -3.52
N PRO A 57 10.20 -3.18 -2.74
CA PRO A 57 11.60 -2.80 -2.84
C PRO A 57 12.42 -3.64 -3.82
N VAL A 58 11.82 -4.10 -4.91
CA VAL A 58 12.55 -4.98 -5.82
C VAL A 58 13.44 -4.13 -6.73
N GLY A 59 14.76 -4.23 -6.54
CA GLY A 59 15.76 -3.68 -7.44
C GLY A 59 16.00 -2.16 -7.33
N ALA A 60 15.45 -1.49 -6.32
CA ALA A 60 15.72 -0.07 -6.09
C ALA A 60 17.09 0.11 -5.40
N PRO A 61 18.01 0.93 -5.96
CA PRO A 61 19.26 1.24 -5.30
C PRO A 61 18.98 1.95 -3.97
N GLY A 62 19.43 1.35 -2.86
CA GLY A 62 19.25 1.88 -1.50
C GLY A 62 18.21 1.15 -0.64
N TYR A 63 17.50 0.14 -1.15
CA TYR A 63 16.71 -0.72 -0.27
C TYR A 63 17.55 -1.85 0.33
N SER A 64 17.62 -1.91 1.66
CA SER A 64 18.21 -3.03 2.37
C SER A 64 17.12 -4.06 2.67
N GLU A 65 17.24 -5.24 2.05
CA GLU A 65 16.42 -6.38 2.42
C GLU A 65 16.79 -6.90 3.81
N TYR A 66 15.82 -7.48 4.51
CA TYR A 66 16.06 -8.19 5.75
C TYR A 66 16.72 -9.52 5.44
N ARG A 67 17.82 -9.84 6.14
CA ARG A 67 18.55 -11.10 5.93
C ARG A 67 17.77 -12.28 6.53
N ALA A 68 18.01 -13.48 6.01
CA ALA A 68 17.56 -14.71 6.66
C ALA A 68 17.97 -14.75 8.14
N GLY A 69 17.08 -15.23 9.00
CA GLY A 69 17.21 -15.22 10.47
C GLY A 69 16.81 -13.90 11.14
N SER A 70 16.46 -12.85 10.39
CA SER A 70 16.06 -11.57 11.00
C SER A 70 14.68 -11.65 11.63
N HIS A 71 14.53 -11.14 12.85
CA HIS A 71 13.22 -10.94 13.47
C HIS A 71 12.55 -9.68 12.93
N ILE A 72 11.32 -9.83 12.46
CA ILE A 72 10.51 -8.80 11.79
C ILE A 72 9.09 -8.79 12.33
N LEU A 73 8.31 -7.81 11.89
CA LEU A 73 6.85 -7.83 11.96
C LEU A 73 6.30 -8.03 10.54
N ALA A 74 5.42 -9.01 10.37
CA ALA A 74 4.78 -9.31 9.09
C ALA A 74 3.25 -9.34 9.23
N LEU A 75 2.54 -8.85 8.22
CA LEU A 75 1.07 -8.96 8.18
C LEU A 75 0.66 -10.43 8.02
N TYR A 76 -0.18 -10.94 8.91
CA TYR A 76 -0.65 -12.32 8.79
C TYR A 76 -1.74 -12.44 7.71
N PRO A 77 -1.69 -13.46 6.83
CA PRO A 77 -2.64 -13.60 5.72
C PRO A 77 -4.10 -13.61 6.18
N GLY A 78 -4.95 -12.88 5.47
CA GLY A 78 -6.39 -12.78 5.78
C GLY A 78 -6.72 -11.89 6.98
N THR A 79 -5.74 -11.19 7.55
CA THR A 79 -5.93 -10.27 8.69
C THR A 79 -5.40 -8.88 8.39
N THR A 80 -5.64 -7.95 9.32
CA THR A 80 -5.10 -6.59 9.31
C THR A 80 -4.04 -6.38 10.39
N CYS A 81 -3.50 -7.45 10.98
CA CYS A 81 -2.60 -7.41 12.13
C CYS A 81 -1.19 -7.88 11.77
N PHE A 82 -0.20 -7.20 12.34
CA PHE A 82 1.21 -7.57 12.22
C PHE A 82 1.63 -8.45 13.39
N TYR A 83 2.30 -9.55 13.09
CA TYR A 83 2.78 -10.53 14.06
C TYR A 83 4.29 -10.70 13.93
N LYS A 84 4.90 -11.22 14.99
CA LYS A 84 6.34 -11.52 15.00
C LYS A 84 6.61 -12.70 14.07
N ALA A 85 7.60 -12.52 13.22
CA ALA A 85 8.06 -13.54 12.31
C ALA A 85 9.58 -13.50 12.16
N ILE A 86 10.12 -14.60 11.66
CA ILE A 86 11.53 -14.73 11.31
C ILE A 86 11.62 -14.85 9.78
N VAL A 87 12.53 -14.09 9.17
CA VAL A 87 12.80 -14.20 7.74
C VAL A 87 13.50 -15.53 7.48
N VAL A 88 12.91 -16.36 6.63
CA VAL A 88 13.55 -17.58 6.11
C VAL A 88 14.34 -17.24 4.87
N GLU A 89 13.70 -16.56 3.91
CA GLU A 89 14.33 -16.22 2.64
C GLU A 89 13.93 -14.80 2.19
N PRO A 90 14.91 -13.95 1.83
CA PRO A 90 14.63 -12.62 1.30
C PRO A 90 14.19 -12.67 -0.18
N PRO A 91 13.50 -11.62 -0.69
CA PRO A 91 13.00 -11.57 -2.05
C PRO A 91 14.08 -11.74 -3.13
N SER A 92 15.30 -11.22 -2.91
CA SER A 92 16.42 -11.38 -3.83
C SER A 92 16.88 -12.83 -4.00
N ARG A 93 16.61 -13.69 -3.02
CA ARG A 93 17.04 -15.09 -3.03
C ARG A 93 15.94 -16.05 -3.44
N CYS A 94 14.67 -15.66 -3.31
CA CYS A 94 13.52 -16.44 -3.75
C CYS A 94 13.71 -16.97 -5.18
N ARG A 95 14.00 -18.27 -5.29
CA ARG A 95 14.21 -19.00 -6.55
C ARG A 95 13.08 -20.01 -6.86
N GLY A 96 11.93 -19.88 -6.21
CA GLY A 96 10.87 -20.89 -6.20
C GLY A 96 9.48 -20.43 -6.64
N LEU A 97 8.46 -21.03 -6.01
CA LEU A 97 7.01 -20.87 -6.31
C LEU A 97 6.45 -19.47 -6.03
N PHE A 98 7.24 -18.60 -5.39
CA PHE A 98 6.80 -17.27 -4.97
C PHE A 98 7.43 -16.18 -5.86
N PRO A 99 6.71 -15.08 -6.12
CA PRO A 99 7.25 -13.96 -6.88
C PRO A 99 8.52 -13.41 -6.21
N CYS A 100 9.49 -12.93 -7.01
CA CYS A 100 10.74 -12.30 -6.55
C CYS A 100 10.56 -10.98 -5.74
N SER A 101 9.33 -10.66 -5.32
CA SER A 101 8.94 -9.52 -4.48
C SER A 101 8.43 -9.92 -3.10
N THR A 102 8.64 -11.18 -2.71
CA THR A 102 8.02 -11.82 -1.55
C THR A 102 9.09 -12.31 -0.58
N TYR A 103 8.94 -12.03 0.71
CA TYR A 103 9.71 -12.68 1.76
C TYR A 103 9.07 -14.01 2.10
N ILE A 104 9.89 -15.04 2.31
CA ILE A 104 9.44 -16.26 2.98
C ILE A 104 9.71 -16.07 4.46
N VAL A 105 8.67 -16.21 5.28
CA VAL A 105 8.73 -15.98 6.71
C VAL A 105 8.09 -17.13 7.47
N MET A 106 8.53 -17.33 8.71
CA MET A 106 7.89 -18.21 9.68
C MET A 106 7.35 -17.36 10.83
N PHE A 107 6.05 -17.45 11.09
CA PHE A 107 5.46 -16.80 12.26
C PHE A 107 5.82 -17.57 13.53
N GLU A 108 6.08 -16.83 14.63
CA GLU A 108 6.49 -17.44 15.91
C GLU A 108 5.42 -18.42 16.46
N ASP A 109 4.14 -18.21 16.13
CA ASP A 109 3.01 -18.97 16.68
C ASP A 109 2.56 -20.18 15.81
N ASP A 110 3.04 -20.30 14.58
CA ASP A 110 2.53 -21.25 13.57
C ASP A 110 3.30 -22.59 13.51
N GLY A 111 4.13 -22.90 14.52
CA GLY A 111 4.87 -24.16 14.58
C GLY A 111 5.87 -24.36 13.43
N GLY A 112 6.37 -23.27 12.85
CA GLY A 112 7.40 -23.30 11.81
C GLY A 112 6.90 -23.41 10.36
N ARG A 113 5.64 -23.08 10.10
CA ARG A 113 5.12 -22.98 8.74
C ARG A 113 5.75 -21.80 7.98
N GLU A 114 6.22 -22.07 6.76
CA GLU A 114 6.69 -21.04 5.83
C GLU A 114 5.54 -20.41 5.06
N VAL A 115 5.52 -19.08 5.01
CA VAL A 115 4.50 -18.29 4.31
C VAL A 115 5.17 -17.19 3.49
N GLY A 116 4.72 -17.02 2.25
CA GLY A 116 5.14 -15.91 1.39
C GLY A 116 4.36 -14.64 1.71
N ILE A 117 5.06 -13.58 2.14
CA ILE A 117 4.49 -12.25 2.43
C ILE A 117 5.12 -11.20 1.52
N GLU A 118 4.30 -10.35 0.90
CA GLU A 118 4.80 -9.25 0.09
C GLU A 118 5.70 -8.32 0.91
N ALA A 119 6.81 -7.89 0.32
CA ALA A 119 7.79 -7.05 1.00
C ALA A 119 7.25 -5.74 1.58
N ARG A 120 6.12 -5.21 1.07
CA ARG A 120 5.47 -4.01 1.63
C ARG A 120 4.71 -4.25 2.94
N LEU A 121 4.46 -5.51 3.26
CA LEU A 121 3.77 -5.97 4.46
C LEU A 121 4.73 -6.54 5.49
N VAL A 122 6.03 -6.28 5.32
CA VAL A 122 7.10 -6.65 6.23
C VAL A 122 7.78 -5.37 6.72
N VAL A 123 7.93 -5.24 8.04
CA VAL A 123 8.58 -4.10 8.68
C VAL A 123 9.55 -4.52 9.77
N GLN A 124 10.51 -3.63 10.05
CA GLN A 124 11.50 -3.83 11.10
C GLN A 124 10.83 -3.98 12.48
N ARG A 125 11.23 -5.02 13.22
CA ARG A 125 10.95 -5.12 14.66
C ARG A 125 11.85 -4.12 15.39
N ARG A 126 11.25 -3.15 16.08
CA ARG A 126 11.93 -2.18 16.95
C ARG A 126 12.08 -2.70 18.37
#